data_AF-A0A1V6MYL6-F1
#
_entry.id   AF-A0A1V6MYL6-F1
#
_cell.length_a   1.000
_cell.length_b   1.000
_cell.length_c   1.000
_cell.angle_alpha   90.00
_cell.angle_beta   90.00
_cell.angle_gamma   90.00
#
_symmetry.space_group_name_H-M   'P 1'
#
loop_
_entity.id
_entity.type
_entity.pdbx_description
1 polymer ?
#
loop_
_entity_poly.entity_id
_entity_poly.type
_entity_poly.pdbx_seq_one_letter_code
_entity_poly.pdbx_strand_id
1 'polypeptide(L)'
;MSHGTGADIDELLTMSRPELERLFRASHPGEIPRGEGRGTVLTARGAKTSKAVAALARLLAWQGKVVDPDRGELRNRVTPFGIRAIRAKVYRGESLLDGGECIVLDYSRTSFVAHWIRDEIRQVGPYRYLGIVYWGRRRILNFSLYFAGAHT
;
A
#
# COMPACT_ATOMS: atom_id res chain seq x y z
N MET A 1 -4.36 -25.74 15.63
CA MET A 1 -3.36 -24.65 15.59
C MET A 1 -4.06 -23.43 15.04
N SER A 2 -4.43 -22.51 15.92
CA SER A 2 -5.25 -21.36 15.59
C SER A 2 -4.36 -20.22 15.11
N HIS A 3 -4.18 -20.09 13.80
CA HIS A 3 -3.56 -18.90 13.21
C HIS A 3 -4.60 -17.76 13.22
N GLY A 4 -4.22 -16.62 13.79
CA GLY A 4 -5.09 -15.47 14.00
C GLY A 4 -5.80 -14.99 12.74
N THR A 5 -7.04 -14.58 12.93
CA THR A 5 -8.04 -14.16 11.95
C THR A 5 -7.60 -12.92 11.15
N GLY A 6 -6.79 -13.10 10.10
CA GLY A 6 -6.37 -12.04 9.20
C GLY A 6 -5.88 -12.62 7.87
N ALA A 7 -6.11 -11.90 6.77
CA ALA A 7 -5.75 -12.36 5.44
C ALA A 7 -4.23 -12.48 5.29
N ASP A 8 -3.74 -13.61 4.79
CA ASP A 8 -2.31 -13.80 4.48
C ASP A 8 -1.99 -13.45 3.02
N ILE A 9 -0.72 -13.22 2.70
CA ILE A 9 -0.29 -12.82 1.36
C ILE A 9 -0.67 -13.82 0.28
N ASP A 10 -0.56 -15.12 0.57
CA ASP A 10 -0.89 -16.17 -0.39
C ASP A 10 -2.39 -16.14 -0.74
N GLU A 11 -3.24 -15.85 0.24
CA GLU A 11 -4.68 -15.64 0.02
C GLU A 11 -4.93 -14.41 -0.86
N LEU A 12 -4.33 -13.27 -0.49
CA LEU A 12 -4.48 -12.00 -1.23
C LEU A 12 -4.03 -12.11 -2.69
N LEU A 13 -3.00 -12.91 -2.98
CA LEU A 13 -2.50 -13.14 -4.34
C LEU A 13 -3.48 -13.93 -5.21
N THR A 14 -4.38 -14.71 -4.62
CA THR A 14 -5.38 -15.50 -5.37
C THR A 14 -6.66 -14.71 -5.66
N MET A 15 -6.91 -13.62 -4.94
CA MET A 15 -8.12 -12.81 -5.03
C MET A 15 -8.18 -11.98 -6.32
N SER A 16 -9.38 -11.89 -6.88
CA SER A 16 -9.75 -10.95 -7.92
C SER A 16 -9.85 -9.52 -7.37
N ARG A 17 -9.84 -8.52 -8.26
CA ARG A 17 -9.98 -7.11 -7.85
C ARG A 17 -11.27 -6.84 -7.05
N PRO A 18 -12.46 -7.35 -7.46
CA PRO A 18 -13.68 -7.18 -6.66
C PRO A 18 -13.60 -7.81 -5.26
N GLU A 19 -12.90 -8.94 -5.11
CA GLU A 19 -12.69 -9.57 -3.80
C GLU A 19 -11.80 -8.73 -2.90
N LEU A 20 -10.68 -8.21 -3.43
CA LEU A 20 -9.81 -7.29 -2.71
C LEU A 20 -10.56 -6.00 -2.31
N GLU A 21 -11.42 -5.46 -3.18
CA GLU A 21 -12.25 -4.31 -2.84
C GLU A 21 -13.25 -4.61 -1.72
N ARG A 22 -13.91 -5.77 -1.75
CA ARG A 22 -14.81 -6.19 -0.67
C ARG A 22 -14.06 -6.32 0.66
N LEU A 23 -12.89 -6.95 0.64
CA LEU A 23 -12.04 -7.07 1.82
C LEU A 23 -11.61 -5.70 2.36
N PHE A 24 -11.17 -4.78 1.48
CA PHE A 24 -10.80 -3.43 1.88
C PHE A 24 -11.96 -2.67 2.54
N ARG A 25 -13.17 -2.73 1.94
CA ARG A 25 -14.37 -2.09 2.50
C ARG A 25 -14.74 -2.61 3.89
N ALA A 26 -14.56 -3.91 4.11
CA ALA A 26 -14.85 -4.56 5.39
C ALA A 26 -13.77 -4.36 6.47
N SER A 27 -12.63 -3.79 6.10
CA SER A 27 -11.46 -3.66 6.98
C SER A 27 -11.44 -2.32 7.70
N HIS A 28 -10.86 -2.30 8.91
CA HIS A 28 -10.57 -1.07 9.63
C HIS A 28 -9.27 -0.43 9.13
N PRO A 29 -9.08 0.89 9.29
CA PRO A 29 -7.81 1.55 8.95
C PRO A 29 -6.61 0.97 9.70
N GLY A 30 -6.82 0.44 10.92
CA GLY A 30 -5.74 0.02 11.81
C GLY A 30 -4.95 1.21 12.33
N GLU A 31 -3.77 0.96 12.89
CA GLU A 31 -2.81 2.01 13.26
C GLU A 31 -1.95 2.43 12.07
N ILE A 32 -1.40 3.65 12.11
CA ILE A 32 -0.38 4.03 11.13
C ILE A 32 0.85 3.14 11.38
N PRO A 33 1.30 2.35 10.38
CA PRO A 33 2.40 1.43 10.58
C PRO A 33 3.68 2.18 10.94
N ARG A 34 4.56 1.53 11.70
CA ARG A 34 5.87 2.07 12.08
C ARG A 34 6.99 1.18 11.55
N GLY A 35 8.09 1.81 11.15
CA GLY A 35 9.34 1.13 10.84
C GLY A 35 9.39 0.56 9.43
N GLU A 36 10.26 -0.43 9.23
CA GLU A 36 10.51 -1.03 7.92
C GLU A 36 9.40 -2.03 7.54
N GLY A 37 8.96 -1.95 6.30
CA GLY A 37 7.91 -2.79 5.73
C GLY A 37 8.21 -3.22 4.30
N ARG A 38 7.61 -4.35 3.91
CA ARG A 38 7.73 -4.96 2.58
C ARG A 38 6.44 -4.75 1.79
N GLY A 39 6.56 -4.27 0.56
CA GLY A 39 5.45 -4.16 -0.39
C GLY A 39 5.37 -5.36 -1.32
N THR A 40 4.17 -5.83 -1.61
CA THR A 40 3.88 -6.86 -2.61
C THR A 40 2.76 -6.38 -3.53
N VAL A 41 2.98 -6.39 -4.84
CA VAL A 41 1.95 -6.00 -5.82
C VAL A 41 0.96 -7.15 -5.99
N LEU A 42 -0.34 -6.86 -5.90
CA LEU A 42 -1.40 -7.84 -6.12
C LEU A 42 -1.90 -7.69 -7.55
N THR A 43 -1.39 -8.54 -8.45
CA THR A 43 -1.85 -8.59 -9.84
C THR A 43 -3.15 -9.38 -9.92
N ALA A 44 -4.26 -8.70 -10.24
CA ALA A 44 -5.53 -9.38 -10.46
C ALA A 44 -5.41 -10.41 -11.60
N ARG A 45 -5.92 -11.62 -11.37
CA ARG A 45 -6.00 -12.68 -12.39
C ARG A 45 -6.67 -12.15 -13.67
N GLY A 46 -6.01 -12.34 -14.82
CA GLY A 46 -6.52 -11.96 -16.15
C GLY A 46 -6.33 -10.48 -16.56
N ALA A 47 -5.73 -9.63 -15.72
CA ALA A 47 -5.49 -8.24 -16.08
C ALA A 47 -4.33 -8.09 -17.07
N LYS A 48 -4.56 -7.42 -18.21
CA LYS A 48 -3.48 -7.01 -19.12
C LYS A 48 -2.58 -5.98 -18.42
N THR A 49 -1.30 -6.29 -18.27
CA THR A 49 -0.31 -5.42 -17.64
C THR A 49 -0.02 -4.21 -18.53
N SER A 50 -0.55 -3.04 -18.16
CA SER A 50 -0.24 -1.78 -18.83
C SER A 50 1.16 -1.27 -18.44
N LYS A 51 1.76 -0.40 -19.26
CA LYS A 51 3.04 0.26 -18.93
C LYS A 51 2.98 0.98 -17.57
N ALA A 52 1.83 1.57 -17.22
CA ALA A 52 1.61 2.22 -15.93
C ALA A 52 1.63 1.22 -14.77
N VAL A 53 0.95 0.07 -14.91
CA VAL A 53 0.97 -1.01 -13.91
C VAL A 53 2.39 -1.55 -13.74
N ALA A 54 3.14 -1.75 -14.83
CA ALA A 54 4.52 -2.20 -14.76
C ALA A 54 5.45 -1.18 -14.06
N ALA A 55 5.28 0.11 -14.33
CA ALA A 55 6.04 1.17 -13.68
C ALA A 55 5.74 1.26 -12.17
N LEU A 56 4.46 1.22 -11.78
CA LEU A 56 4.05 1.17 -10.38
C LEU A 56 4.50 -0.12 -9.69
N ALA A 57 4.44 -1.25 -10.40
CA ALA A 57 4.89 -2.51 -9.86
C ALA A 57 6.38 -2.46 -9.55
N ARG A 58 7.21 -1.87 -10.42
CA ARG A 58 8.63 -1.62 -10.12
C ARG A 58 8.81 -0.67 -8.93
N LEU A 59 7.99 0.37 -8.83
CA LEU A 59 8.02 1.32 -7.72
C LEU A 59 7.69 0.66 -6.37
N LEU A 60 6.71 -0.25 -6.36
CA LEU A 60 6.22 -0.92 -5.16
C LEU A 60 6.98 -2.21 -4.83
N ALA A 61 7.54 -2.89 -5.84
CA ALA A 61 8.31 -4.11 -5.68
C ALA A 61 9.77 -3.84 -5.28
N TRP A 62 10.31 -2.65 -5.55
CA TRP A 62 11.68 -2.31 -5.15
C TRP A 62 11.71 -1.65 -3.76
N GLN A 63 12.02 -2.50 -2.78
CA GLN A 63 12.86 -2.26 -1.59
C GLN A 63 12.28 -1.34 -0.49
N GLY A 64 11.93 -1.96 0.65
CA GLY A 64 11.77 -1.36 1.98
C GLY A 64 11.02 -0.03 2.07
N LYS A 65 9.75 -0.07 2.50
CA LYS A 65 9.03 1.14 2.93
C LYS A 65 9.38 1.40 4.39
N VAL A 66 9.84 2.59 4.74
CA VAL A 66 10.03 3.01 6.13
C VAL A 66 8.97 4.03 6.47
N VAL A 67 8.15 3.75 7.48
CA VAL A 67 7.13 4.69 7.96
C VAL A 67 7.54 5.25 9.31
N ASP A 68 7.55 6.57 9.39
CA ASP A 68 7.77 7.35 10.59
C ASP A 68 6.45 8.09 10.91
N PRO A 69 5.61 7.53 11.79
CA PRO A 69 4.32 8.13 12.12
C PRO A 69 4.48 9.45 12.88
N ASP A 70 5.57 9.65 13.64
CA ASP A 70 5.81 10.87 14.42
C ASP A 70 6.09 12.06 13.49
N ARG A 71 6.73 11.79 12.35
CA ARG A 71 6.96 12.79 11.29
C ARG A 71 5.85 12.80 10.23
N GLY A 72 4.92 11.83 10.26
CA GLY A 72 3.89 11.66 9.24
C GLY A 72 4.47 11.39 7.85
N GLU A 73 5.57 10.64 7.78
CA GLU A 73 6.34 10.41 6.55
C GLU A 73 6.48 8.92 6.23
N LEU A 74 6.31 8.56 4.95
CA LEU A 74 6.74 7.28 4.40
C LEU A 74 7.88 7.52 3.42
N ARG A 75 8.91 6.70 3.51
CA ARG A 75 10.05 6.73 2.60
C ARG A 75 10.16 5.39 1.89
N ASN A 76 10.10 5.39 0.57
CA ASN A 76 10.37 4.19 -0.23
C ASN A 76 11.88 4.09 -0.49
N ARG A 77 12.54 3.01 -0.08
CA ARG A 77 14.00 2.85 -0.21
C ARG A 77 14.33 2.21 -1.55
N VAL A 78 14.46 2.98 -2.63
CA VAL A 78 14.92 2.41 -3.91
C VAL A 78 16.45 2.20 -3.85
N THR A 79 17.02 0.99 -4.03
CA THR A 79 18.33 0.73 -4.76
C THR A 79 18.94 -0.68 -4.73
N PRO A 80 19.84 -0.99 -5.70
CA PRO A 80 21.07 -1.77 -5.47
C PRO A 80 22.37 -0.94 -5.29
N PHE A 81 22.47 0.33 -5.73
CA PHE A 81 23.71 1.15 -5.67
C PHE A 81 23.50 2.68 -5.44
N GLY A 82 22.75 3.13 -4.43
CA GLY A 82 22.74 4.57 -4.06
C GLY A 82 21.35 5.22 -3.98
N ILE A 83 20.86 5.24 -2.75
CA ILE A 83 19.48 5.45 -2.25
C ILE A 83 18.76 6.64 -2.90
N ARG A 84 17.63 6.37 -3.59
CA ARG A 84 16.62 7.40 -3.91
C ARG A 84 15.38 7.18 -3.03
N ALA A 85 15.21 8.03 -2.02
CA ALA A 85 14.08 7.95 -1.09
C ALA A 85 12.89 8.77 -1.62
N ILE A 86 11.84 8.09 -2.09
CA ILE A 86 10.57 8.75 -2.45
C ILE A 86 9.78 9.00 -1.16
N ARG A 87 9.42 10.26 -0.90
CA ARG A 87 8.77 10.69 0.34
C ARG A 87 7.26 10.90 0.13
N ALA A 88 6.43 10.17 0.86
CA ALA A 88 5.00 10.43 0.97
C ALA A 88 4.65 11.00 2.33
N LYS A 89 3.58 11.79 2.40
CA LYS A 89 2.90 12.08 3.66
C LYS A 89 2.02 10.90 4.05
N VAL A 90 1.95 10.64 5.35
CA VAL A 90 1.12 9.57 5.93
C VAL A 90 0.19 10.16 6.95
N TYR A 91 -1.11 9.94 6.78
CA TYR A 91 -2.14 10.46 7.67
C TYR A 91 -3.45 9.68 7.53
N ARG A 92 -4.35 9.81 8.50
CA ARG A 92 -5.72 9.27 8.39
C ARG A 92 -6.58 10.18 7.54
N GLY A 93 -7.39 9.61 6.66
CA GLY A 93 -8.31 10.37 5.82
C GLY A 93 -9.43 9.52 5.23
N GLU A 94 -10.31 10.18 4.50
CA GLU A 94 -11.44 9.54 3.85
C GLU A 94 -10.99 8.75 2.61
N SER A 95 -11.45 7.51 2.47
CA SER A 95 -11.20 6.60 1.36
C SER A 95 -11.94 7.04 0.10
N LEU A 96 -11.24 7.10 -1.04
CA LEU A 96 -11.85 7.34 -2.34
C LEU A 96 -12.67 6.13 -2.83
N LEU A 97 -12.55 4.96 -2.21
CA LEU A 97 -13.31 3.77 -2.59
C LEU A 97 -14.74 3.77 -2.04
N ASP A 98 -14.91 4.20 -0.78
CA ASP A 98 -16.14 3.97 -0.01
C ASP A 98 -16.49 5.08 1.00
N GLY A 99 -15.71 6.16 1.07
CA GLY A 99 -15.94 7.25 2.02
C GLY A 99 -15.60 6.90 3.48
N GLY A 100 -15.14 5.69 3.77
CA GLY A 100 -14.75 5.27 5.13
C GLY A 100 -13.34 5.73 5.49
N GLU A 101 -12.98 5.68 6.77
CA GLU A 101 -11.62 6.04 7.20
C GLU A 101 -10.56 5.06 6.64
N CYS A 102 -9.43 5.59 6.19
CA CYS A 102 -8.26 4.84 5.73
C CYS A 102 -6.97 5.58 6.12
N ILE A 103 -5.82 4.92 5.96
CA ILE A 103 -4.53 5.60 6.00
C ILE A 103 -4.13 5.96 4.58
N VAL A 104 -3.84 7.24 4.36
CA VAL A 104 -3.46 7.80 3.07
C VAL A 104 -1.93 7.90 2.99
N LEU A 105 -1.35 7.42 1.89
CA LEU A 105 0.03 7.66 1.51
C LEU A 105 0.03 8.64 0.32
N ASP A 106 0.29 9.91 0.60
CA ASP A 106 0.21 11.00 -0.37
C ASP A 106 1.59 11.35 -0.94
N TYR A 107 1.81 11.02 -2.22
CA TYR A 107 3.06 11.29 -2.93
C TYR A 107 3.04 12.61 -3.70
N SER A 108 1.99 13.44 -3.53
CA SER A 108 1.72 14.63 -4.35
C SER A 108 2.89 15.63 -4.40
N ARG A 109 3.75 15.60 -3.37
CA ARG A 109 4.90 16.50 -3.19
C ARG A 109 6.24 15.92 -3.65
N THR A 110 6.28 14.71 -4.20
CA THR A 110 7.55 14.04 -4.52
C THR A 110 8.10 14.44 -5.90
N SER A 111 7.23 14.55 -6.91
CA SER A 111 7.62 14.91 -8.29
C SER A 111 6.40 15.24 -9.14
N PHE A 112 6.61 15.81 -10.34
CA PHE A 112 5.54 16.14 -11.29
C PHE A 112 4.67 14.93 -11.69
N VAL A 113 5.27 13.73 -11.74
CA VAL A 113 4.57 12.49 -12.07
C VAL A 113 3.89 11.90 -10.83
N ALA A 114 4.58 11.91 -9.68
CA ALA A 114 4.04 11.44 -8.42
C ALA A 114 2.93 12.34 -7.85
N HIS A 115 2.76 13.55 -8.40
CA HIS A 115 1.72 14.49 -8.04
C HIS A 115 0.32 13.87 -8.02
N TRP A 116 0.08 12.92 -8.93
CA TRP A 116 -1.20 12.26 -9.12
C TRP A 116 -1.34 10.96 -8.34
N ILE A 117 -0.29 10.51 -7.66
CA ILE A 117 -0.30 9.21 -6.97
C ILE A 117 -0.76 9.38 -5.53
N ARG A 118 -1.81 8.65 -5.20
CA ARG A 118 -2.34 8.50 -3.85
C ARG A 118 -2.53 7.02 -3.58
N ASP A 119 -1.94 6.52 -2.51
CA ASP A 119 -2.27 5.18 -2.03
C ASP A 119 -3.19 5.29 -0.82
N GLU A 120 -4.07 4.31 -0.67
CA GLU A 120 -4.92 4.14 0.51
C GLU A 120 -4.68 2.74 1.07
N ILE A 121 -4.52 2.62 2.38
CA ILE A 121 -4.30 1.33 3.04
C ILE A 121 -5.26 1.14 4.22
N ARG A 122 -5.66 -0.12 4.44
CA ARG A 122 -6.42 -0.60 5.60
C ARG A 122 -5.84 -1.91 6.11
N GLN A 123 -5.96 -2.17 7.41
CA GLN A 123 -5.38 -3.34 8.04
C GLN A 123 -6.27 -4.58 7.80
N VAL A 124 -5.69 -5.60 7.18
CA VAL A 124 -6.39 -6.86 6.83
C VAL A 124 -5.90 -8.06 7.64
N GLY A 125 -4.85 -7.88 8.43
CA GLY A 125 -4.31 -8.87 9.33
C GLY A 125 -3.21 -8.31 10.22
N PRO A 126 -2.62 -9.14 11.10
CA PRO A 126 -1.51 -8.72 11.95
C PRO A 126 -0.36 -8.13 11.12
N TYR A 127 -0.07 -6.85 11.37
CA TYR A 127 0.95 -6.06 10.68
C TYR A 127 0.83 -5.99 9.15
N ARG A 128 -0.32 -6.42 8.60
CA ARG A 128 -0.57 -6.51 7.16
C ARG A 128 -1.67 -5.56 6.75
N TYR A 129 -1.37 -4.79 5.71
CA TYR A 129 -2.28 -3.83 5.14
C TYR A 129 -2.56 -4.20 3.69
N LEU A 130 -3.81 -4.05 3.28
CA LEU A 130 -4.22 -4.07 1.88
C LEU A 130 -4.30 -2.62 1.39
N GLY A 131 -3.73 -2.39 0.22
CA GLY A 131 -3.62 -1.09 -0.38
C GLY A 131 -4.25 -1.00 -1.76
N ILE A 132 -4.67 0.22 -2.11
CA ILE A 132 -5.18 0.60 -3.42
C ILE A 132 -4.33 1.77 -3.92
N VAL A 133 -3.84 1.69 -5.15
CA VAL A 133 -3.14 2.82 -5.79
C VAL A 133 -4.08 3.57 -6.72
N TYR A 134 -4.15 4.88 -6.53
CA TYR A 134 -4.84 5.81 -7.39
C TYR A 134 -3.85 6.63 -8.22
N TRP A 135 -4.19 6.83 -9.50
CA TRP A 135 -3.61 7.88 -10.34
C TRP A 135 -4.72 8.89 -10.64
N GLY A 136 -4.65 10.06 -10.02
CA GLY A 136 -5.78 11.00 -9.96
C GLY A 136 -6.96 10.33 -9.26
N ARG A 137 -8.09 10.18 -9.97
CA ARG A 137 -9.27 9.46 -9.48
C ARG A 137 -9.38 8.02 -9.97
N ARG A 138 -8.43 7.56 -10.80
CA ARG A 138 -8.48 6.22 -11.39
C ARG A 138 -7.74 5.23 -10.52
N ARG A 139 -8.41 4.14 -10.12
CA ARG A 139 -7.81 2.97 -9.48
C ARG A 139 -6.94 2.22 -10.47
N ILE A 140 -5.68 1.99 -10.12
CA ILE A 140 -4.69 1.34 -11.00
C ILE A 140 -4.46 -0.12 -10.61
N LEU A 141 -4.13 -0.38 -9.35
CA LEU A 141 -3.85 -1.73 -8.83
C LEU A 141 -4.03 -1.81 -7.32
N ASN A 142 -3.98 -3.04 -6.80
CA ASN A 142 -3.91 -3.34 -5.38
C ASN A 142 -2.50 -3.81 -4.99
N PHE A 143 -2.16 -3.66 -3.72
CA PHE A 143 -0.89 -4.12 -3.15
C PHE A 143 -1.09 -4.53 -1.69
N SER A 144 -0.15 -5.29 -1.13
CA SER A 144 -0.08 -5.55 0.31
C SER A 144 1.18 -4.94 0.89
N LEU A 145 1.08 -4.38 2.09
CA LEU A 145 2.22 -4.01 2.92
C LEU A 145 2.30 -4.90 4.14
N TYR A 146 3.50 -5.29 4.53
CA TYR A 146 3.76 -6.00 5.77
C TYR A 146 4.87 -5.32 6.55
N PHE A 147 4.63 -5.00 7.83
CA PHE A 147 5.60 -4.31 8.69
C PHE A 147 6.07 -5.25 9.81
N ALA A 148 7.21 -5.92 9.59
CA ALA A 148 7.72 -6.98 10.47
C ALA A 148 8.17 -6.47 11.86
N GLY A 149 8.27 -5.15 12.05
CA GLY A 149 8.89 -4.52 13.22
C GLY A 149 8.00 -3.53 13.98
N ALA A 150 6.67 -3.65 13.95
CA ALA A 150 5.78 -2.80 14.76
C ALA A 150 5.82 -3.14 16.27
N HIS A 151 6.95 -3.65 16.76
CA HIS A 151 7.26 -3.79 18.17
C HIS A 151 8.23 -2.70 18.57
N THR A 152 7.71 -1.62 19.13
CA THR A 152 8.38 -0.90 20.24
C THR A 152 7.30 -0.23 21.07
#